data_AF-A0A352NL93-F1
#
_entry.id   AF-A0A352NL93-F1
#
_cell.length_a   1.000
_cell.length_b   1.000
_cell.length_c   1.000
_cell.angle_alpha   90.00
_cell.angle_beta   90.00
_cell.angle_gamma   90.00
#
_symmetry.space_group_name_H-M   'P 1'
#
loop_
_entity.id
_entity.type
_entity.pdbx_description
1 polymer ?
#
loop_
_entity_poly.entity_id
_entity_poly.type
_entity_poly.pdbx_seq_one_letter_code
_entity_poly.pdbx_strand_id
1 'polypeptide(L)'
;MAQKIVIDPVTRIEGHLKIEAEIENGRVIDTRSSGTLFRGLEIILKGREPRDTCHITQRICGVCPIAHGTASILCLDDAFKVTPPANGRILRNLIQGANYLQSHILHFYHLTALDYVKGPDTSPFIPRYEGDYRLPKEINDKAVEHYIQALSIRKKAHEMGAVFGAKMPHVTTYTAGGITEHVTSEKIAQFKTYLLEITSFINNVYIPDVLAVAGAYDDWFNIGTGYKNLLAYGAFRLTDQLDPDGQQQLFIRGTYAKGQYAPMDHKKISEQVKYSWYDDKLTGRHPGDGATVPTPGKKDAYSWLKAPRYDGLPYEVGPLSRQVVNKQKDVLALGGKAFSVLGRHFARAVET
;
A
#
# COMPACT_ATOMS: atom_id res chain seq x y z
N MET A 1 37.34 -3.20 -1.18
CA MET A 1 36.63 -3.85 -0.05
C MET A 1 35.22 -3.31 -0.04
N ALA A 2 34.21 -4.18 0.03
CA ALA A 2 32.82 -3.74 0.10
C ALA A 2 32.55 -3.02 1.44
N GLN A 3 31.95 -1.84 1.37
CA GLN A 3 31.51 -1.08 2.54
C GLN A 3 30.11 -1.56 2.95
N LYS A 4 29.93 -1.87 4.22
CA LYS A 4 28.60 -2.18 4.77
C LYS A 4 27.94 -0.91 5.31
N ILE A 5 26.71 -0.64 4.85
CA ILE A 5 25.84 0.40 5.40
C ILE A 5 24.65 -0.25 6.09
N VAL A 6 24.28 0.27 7.27
CA VAL A 6 23.12 -0.17 8.04
C VAL A 6 22.22 1.04 8.28
N ILE A 7 20.96 0.93 7.88
CA ILE A 7 19.92 1.93 8.12
C ILE A 7 18.91 1.32 9.08
N ASP A 8 19.05 1.66 10.36
CA ASP A 8 18.16 1.24 11.45
C ASP A 8 18.05 2.36 12.48
N PRO A 9 16.90 3.03 12.62
CA PRO A 9 15.63 2.74 11.93
C PRO A 9 15.61 3.28 10.49
N VAL A 10 14.88 2.59 9.61
CA VAL A 10 14.33 3.24 8.41
C VAL A 10 13.17 4.14 8.86
N THR A 11 13.33 5.45 8.73
CA THR A 11 12.31 6.44 9.10
C THR A 11 11.34 6.74 7.95
N ARG A 12 10.27 7.50 8.23
CA ARG A 12 9.23 7.89 7.24
C ARG A 12 8.56 6.69 6.56
N ILE A 13 8.41 5.61 7.30
CA ILE A 13 7.59 4.44 6.96
C ILE A 13 6.64 4.14 8.13
N GLU A 14 5.72 3.21 7.93
CA GLU A 14 5.00 2.60 9.04
C GLU A 14 5.78 1.41 9.61
N GLY A 15 5.78 1.27 10.94
CA GLY A 15 6.40 0.16 11.63
C GLY A 15 7.93 0.26 11.76
N HIS A 16 8.59 -0.90 11.78
CA HIS A 16 10.03 -1.01 12.03
C HIS A 16 10.69 -1.87 10.96
N LEU A 17 11.65 -1.25 10.26
CA LEU A 17 12.43 -1.88 9.20
C LEU A 17 13.88 -1.51 9.38
N LYS A 18 14.75 -2.49 9.14
CA LYS A 18 16.18 -2.32 8.99
C LYS A 18 16.59 -2.71 7.57
N ILE A 19 17.39 -1.86 6.93
CA ILE A 19 18.07 -2.18 5.67
C ILE A 19 19.57 -2.29 5.93
N GLU A 20 20.16 -3.39 5.48
CA GLU A 20 21.61 -3.54 5.38
C GLU A 20 21.99 -3.62 3.91
N ALA A 21 23.00 -2.86 3.48
CA ALA A 21 23.47 -2.85 2.10
C ALA A 21 25.00 -3.01 2.06
N GLU A 22 25.48 -3.77 1.09
CA GLU A 22 26.90 -3.85 0.76
C GLU A 22 27.16 -3.04 -0.50
N ILE A 23 28.17 -2.17 -0.44
CA ILE A 23 28.49 -1.21 -1.49
C ILE A 23 29.91 -1.45 -1.98
N GLU A 24 30.05 -1.59 -3.30
CA GLU A 24 31.34 -1.67 -3.97
C GLU A 24 31.35 -0.73 -5.18
N ASN A 25 32.39 0.09 -5.30
CA ASN A 25 32.55 1.07 -6.38
C ASN A 25 31.32 1.98 -6.57
N GLY A 26 30.74 2.44 -5.46
CA GLY A 26 29.56 3.32 -5.46
C GLY A 26 28.26 2.62 -5.88
N ARG A 27 28.25 1.28 -5.99
CA ARG A 27 27.07 0.50 -6.36
C ARG A 27 26.70 -0.47 -5.24
N VAL A 28 25.39 -0.59 -4.99
CA VAL A 28 24.86 -1.61 -4.08
C VAL A 28 24.97 -2.98 -4.77
N ILE A 29 25.65 -3.93 -4.12
CA ILE A 29 25.87 -5.30 -4.63
C ILE A 29 25.05 -6.36 -3.88
N ASP A 30 24.70 -6.10 -2.63
CA ASP A 30 23.80 -6.95 -1.84
C ASP A 30 22.92 -6.09 -0.91
N THR A 31 21.72 -6.58 -0.58
CA THR A 31 20.81 -5.92 0.36
C THR A 31 20.03 -6.93 1.19
N ARG A 32 19.81 -6.59 2.47
CA ARG A 32 18.92 -7.33 3.37
C ARG A 32 17.83 -6.42 3.91
N SER A 33 16.58 -6.84 3.72
CA SER A 33 15.39 -6.14 4.22
C SER A 33 14.77 -6.88 5.39
N SER A 34 14.92 -6.31 6.59
CA SER A 34 14.59 -6.97 7.85
C SER A 34 13.41 -6.26 8.52
N GLY A 35 12.24 -6.89 8.60
CA GLY A 35 11.17 -6.41 9.46
C GLY A 35 11.50 -6.74 10.91
N THR A 36 11.55 -5.72 11.76
CA THR A 36 12.06 -5.84 13.14
C THR A 36 10.95 -5.86 14.19
N LEU A 37 9.68 -5.93 13.77
CA LEU A 37 8.51 -6.02 14.65
C LEU A 37 7.64 -7.25 14.32
N PHE A 38 7.15 -7.91 15.36
CA PHE A 38 6.09 -8.93 15.28
C PHE A 38 5.08 -8.75 16.40
N ARG A 39 3.79 -8.93 16.09
CA ARG A 39 2.67 -8.82 17.06
C ARG A 39 1.77 -10.05 17.13
N GLY A 40 1.86 -10.98 16.17
CA GLY A 40 1.13 -12.25 16.21
C GLY A 40 -0.38 -12.17 16.06
N LEU A 41 -0.91 -11.27 15.21
CA LEU A 41 -2.37 -11.15 14.99
C LEU A 41 -3.00 -12.47 14.54
N GLU A 42 -2.33 -13.25 13.68
CA GLU A 42 -2.80 -14.58 13.24
C GLU A 42 -2.96 -15.57 14.42
N ILE A 43 -2.13 -15.44 15.46
CA ILE A 43 -2.22 -16.24 16.69
C ILE A 43 -3.35 -15.71 17.56
N ILE A 44 -3.42 -14.39 17.74
CA ILE A 44 -4.44 -13.70 18.56
C ILE A 44 -5.86 -13.99 18.07
N LEU A 45 -6.07 -14.17 16.76
CA LEU A 45 -7.39 -14.44 16.18
C LEU A 45 -7.91 -15.86 16.46
N LYS A 46 -7.06 -16.81 16.84
CA LYS A 46 -7.49 -18.19 17.12
C LYS A 46 -8.46 -18.22 18.30
N GLY A 47 -9.60 -18.92 18.11
CA GLY A 47 -10.64 -19.06 19.13
C GLY A 47 -11.49 -17.81 19.37
N ARG A 48 -11.31 -16.73 18.60
CA ARG A 48 -12.18 -15.55 18.68
C ARG A 48 -13.45 -15.75 17.88
N GLU A 49 -14.48 -15.00 18.28
CA GLU A 49 -15.71 -14.88 17.51
C GLU A 49 -15.40 -14.32 16.12
N PRO A 50 -15.75 -15.02 15.01
CA PRO A 50 -15.40 -14.57 13.67
C PRO A 50 -15.91 -13.17 13.32
N ARG A 51 -17.07 -12.76 13.85
CA ARG A 51 -17.62 -11.42 13.60
C ARG A 51 -16.73 -10.28 14.15
N ASP A 52 -15.92 -10.54 15.16
CA ASP A 52 -15.01 -9.53 15.73
C ASP A 52 -13.76 -9.32 14.88
N THR A 53 -13.44 -10.26 13.97
CA THR A 53 -12.15 -10.27 13.27
C THR A 53 -11.98 -9.01 12.42
N CYS A 54 -13.05 -8.49 11.82
CA CYS A 54 -12.99 -7.29 11.00
C CYS A 54 -12.60 -6.04 11.79
N HIS A 55 -12.84 -6.01 13.11
CA HIS A 55 -12.40 -4.91 13.97
C HIS A 55 -10.97 -5.14 14.46
N ILE A 56 -10.62 -6.40 14.77
CA ILE A 56 -9.28 -6.76 15.27
C ILE A 56 -8.23 -6.61 14.17
N THR A 57 -8.47 -7.11 12.96
CA THR A 57 -7.50 -7.09 11.85
C THR A 57 -7.15 -5.67 11.41
N GLN A 58 -8.07 -4.71 11.56
CA GLN A 58 -7.77 -3.31 11.30
C GLN A 58 -6.60 -2.79 12.14
N ARG A 59 -6.34 -3.37 13.32
CA ARG A 59 -5.22 -2.99 14.19
C ARG A 59 -3.89 -3.55 13.71
N ILE A 60 -3.86 -4.32 12.62
CA ILE A 60 -2.61 -4.67 11.94
C ILE A 60 -1.91 -3.39 11.46
N CYS A 61 -2.61 -2.35 11.00
CA CYS A 61 -1.95 -1.12 10.59
C CYS A 61 -2.86 0.09 10.78
N GLY A 62 -2.32 1.17 11.38
CA GLY A 62 -3.03 2.45 11.51
C GLY A 62 -3.04 3.30 10.23
N VAL A 63 -2.14 3.00 9.28
CA VAL A 63 -2.03 3.70 7.98
C VAL A 63 -2.93 3.08 6.91
N CYS A 64 -2.99 1.74 6.82
CA CYS A 64 -3.88 1.02 5.89
C CYS A 64 -4.94 0.16 6.60
N PRO A 65 -5.64 0.66 7.64
CA PRO A 65 -6.54 -0.16 8.45
C PRO A 65 -7.70 -0.72 7.62
N ILE A 66 -8.19 0.06 6.67
CA ILE A 66 -9.37 -0.29 5.86
C ILE A 66 -9.09 -1.49 4.96
N ALA A 67 -7.87 -1.63 4.43
CA ALA A 67 -7.52 -2.80 3.63
C ALA A 67 -7.65 -4.11 4.45
N HIS A 68 -7.22 -4.11 5.71
CA HIS A 68 -7.36 -5.26 6.60
C HIS A 68 -8.81 -5.51 7.02
N GLY A 69 -9.56 -4.44 7.29
CA GLY A 69 -11.00 -4.52 7.54
C GLY A 69 -11.75 -5.13 6.36
N THR A 70 -11.53 -4.59 5.15
CA THR A 70 -12.10 -5.05 3.88
C THR A 70 -11.73 -6.50 3.57
N ALA A 71 -10.46 -6.89 3.70
CA ALA A 71 -10.07 -8.28 3.52
C ALA A 71 -10.82 -9.21 4.49
N SER A 72 -10.91 -8.82 5.77
CA SER A 72 -11.62 -9.62 6.77
C SER A 72 -13.12 -9.73 6.49
N ILE A 73 -13.83 -8.64 6.16
CA ILE A 73 -15.27 -8.73 5.87
C ILE A 73 -15.55 -9.54 4.60
N LEU A 74 -14.68 -9.49 3.59
CA LEU A 74 -14.85 -10.30 2.38
C LEU A 74 -14.64 -11.79 2.69
N CYS A 75 -13.71 -12.14 3.58
CA CYS A 75 -13.56 -13.51 4.08
C CYS A 75 -14.78 -13.95 4.91
N LEU A 76 -15.34 -13.07 5.75
CA LEU A 76 -16.54 -13.38 6.54
C LEU A 76 -17.79 -13.53 5.66
N ASP A 77 -17.94 -12.68 4.65
CA ASP A 77 -19.03 -12.79 3.67
C ASP A 77 -18.97 -14.15 2.96
N ASP A 78 -17.78 -14.58 2.52
CA ASP A 78 -17.61 -15.90 1.92
C ASP A 78 -17.82 -17.05 2.91
N ALA A 79 -17.31 -16.93 4.14
CA ALA A 79 -17.46 -17.98 5.16
C ALA A 79 -18.92 -18.19 5.57
N PHE A 80 -19.67 -17.10 5.75
CA PHE A 80 -21.09 -17.14 6.10
C PHE A 80 -22.03 -17.24 4.90
N LYS A 81 -21.48 -17.24 3.68
CA LYS A 81 -22.26 -17.30 2.42
C LYS A 81 -23.31 -16.19 2.33
N VAL A 82 -22.94 -14.99 2.74
CA VAL A 82 -23.79 -13.80 2.69
C VAL A 82 -23.32 -12.83 1.61
N THR A 83 -24.28 -12.27 0.88
CA THR A 83 -24.01 -11.22 -0.11
C THR A 83 -24.51 -9.89 0.45
N PRO A 84 -23.65 -8.86 0.53
CA PRO A 84 -24.10 -7.55 1.00
C PRO A 84 -25.11 -6.93 0.02
N PRO A 85 -26.09 -6.15 0.51
CA PRO A 85 -26.94 -5.35 -0.37
C PRO A 85 -26.09 -4.32 -1.12
N ALA A 86 -26.61 -3.82 -2.25
CA ALA A 86 -25.91 -2.86 -3.11
C ALA A 86 -25.34 -1.65 -2.36
N ASN A 87 -26.14 -1.05 -1.47
CA ASN A 87 -25.69 0.06 -0.62
C ASN A 87 -24.52 -0.36 0.28
N GLY A 88 -24.55 -1.57 0.86
CA GLY A 88 -23.46 -2.10 1.67
C GLY A 88 -22.15 -2.21 0.88
N ARG A 89 -22.20 -2.73 -0.35
CA ARG A 89 -21.02 -2.78 -1.24
C ARG A 89 -20.52 -1.38 -1.60
N ILE A 90 -21.42 -0.48 -2.02
CA ILE A 90 -21.07 0.89 -2.42
C ILE A 90 -20.41 1.63 -1.26
N LEU A 91 -20.98 1.59 -0.05
CA LEU A 91 -20.40 2.26 1.11
C LEU A 91 -19.03 1.69 1.49
N ARG A 92 -18.85 0.36 1.46
CA ARG A 92 -17.53 -0.26 1.66
C ARG A 92 -16.51 0.26 0.63
N ASN A 93 -16.90 0.37 -0.64
CA ASN A 93 -16.05 0.94 -1.69
C ASN A 93 -15.73 2.42 -1.44
N LEU A 94 -16.71 3.24 -1.04
CA LEU A 94 -16.49 4.67 -0.75
C LEU A 94 -15.51 4.86 0.42
N ILE A 95 -15.63 4.07 1.48
CA ILE A 95 -14.69 4.08 2.62
C ILE A 95 -13.29 3.62 2.19
N GLN A 96 -13.19 2.55 1.39
CA GLN A 96 -11.93 2.08 0.84
C GLN A 96 -11.29 3.15 -0.07
N GLY A 97 -12.09 3.87 -0.86
CA GLY A 97 -11.65 4.94 -1.75
C GLY A 97 -11.10 6.12 -0.97
N ALA A 98 -11.80 6.55 0.08
CA ALA A 98 -11.31 7.57 0.99
C ALA A 98 -9.94 7.21 1.60
N ASN A 99 -9.75 5.93 1.97
CA ASN A 99 -8.47 5.45 2.48
C ASN A 99 -7.37 5.41 1.40
N TYR A 100 -7.69 5.09 0.14
CA TYR A 100 -6.75 5.19 -0.98
C TYR A 100 -6.26 6.63 -1.15
N LEU A 101 -7.19 7.59 -1.28
CA LEU A 101 -6.85 9.02 -1.44
C LEU A 101 -6.01 9.51 -0.26
N GLN A 102 -6.43 9.21 0.97
CA GLN A 102 -5.70 9.62 2.16
C GLN A 102 -4.29 9.02 2.20
N SER A 103 -4.16 7.73 1.90
CA SER A 103 -2.89 7.02 1.97
C SER A 103 -1.91 7.49 0.91
N HIS A 104 -2.36 7.79 -0.31
CA HIS A 104 -1.49 8.25 -1.39
C HIS A 104 -0.99 9.68 -1.14
N ILE A 105 -1.87 10.56 -0.68
CA ILE A 105 -1.50 11.93 -0.26
C ILE A 105 -0.53 11.88 0.93
N LEU A 106 -0.80 11.05 1.94
CA LEU A 106 0.11 10.87 3.07
C LEU A 106 1.48 10.39 2.59
N HIS A 107 1.50 9.35 1.77
CA HIS A 107 2.72 8.73 1.28
C HIS A 107 3.58 9.74 0.52
N PHE A 108 3.01 10.40 -0.49
CA PHE A 108 3.81 11.31 -1.30
C PHE A 108 4.40 12.43 -0.47
N TYR A 109 3.56 13.22 0.21
CA TYR A 109 4.02 14.41 0.91
C TYR A 109 4.80 14.08 2.18
N HIS A 110 4.23 13.30 3.10
CA HIS A 110 4.77 13.19 4.45
C HIS A 110 5.73 12.03 4.66
N LEU A 111 5.78 11.08 3.72
CA LEU A 111 6.71 9.96 3.78
C LEU A 111 7.85 10.13 2.79
N THR A 112 7.57 10.47 1.52
CA THR A 112 8.60 10.45 0.47
C THR A 112 9.05 11.81 -0.05
N ALA A 113 8.27 12.88 0.07
CA ALA A 113 8.61 14.14 -0.60
C ALA A 113 9.94 14.71 -0.12
N LEU A 114 10.29 14.52 1.16
CA LEU A 114 11.55 14.99 1.73
C LEU A 114 12.79 14.23 1.24
N ASP A 115 12.62 13.18 0.42
CA ASP A 115 13.71 12.58 -0.36
C ASP A 115 14.09 13.45 -1.57
N TYR A 116 13.17 14.31 -2.03
CA TYR A 116 13.30 15.11 -3.26
C TYR A 116 13.24 16.62 -3.00
N VAL A 117 12.52 17.01 -1.95
CA VAL A 117 12.21 18.39 -1.54
C VAL A 117 13.03 18.72 -0.31
N LYS A 118 13.83 19.77 -0.39
CA LYS A 118 14.61 20.28 0.74
C LYS A 118 13.69 21.08 1.65
N GLY A 119 13.36 20.50 2.80
CA GLY A 119 12.65 21.21 3.87
C GLY A 119 13.48 22.35 4.48
N PRO A 120 12.83 23.31 5.18
CA PRO A 120 13.51 24.42 5.84
C PRO A 120 14.43 23.97 6.97
N ASP A 121 15.34 24.86 7.39
CA ASP A 121 16.26 24.61 8.51
C ASP A 121 15.60 24.85 9.88
N THR A 122 14.46 24.18 10.11
CA THR A 122 13.71 24.23 11.37
C THR A 122 13.03 22.90 11.67
N SER A 123 12.74 22.64 12.95
CA SER A 123 11.98 21.47 13.37
C SER A 123 10.57 21.49 12.76
N PRO A 124 10.00 20.35 12.30
CA PRO A 124 10.52 18.98 12.38
C PRO A 124 11.34 18.53 11.16
N PHE A 125 11.76 19.43 10.26
CA PHE A 125 12.51 19.09 9.05
C PHE A 125 14.01 18.82 9.30
N ILE A 126 14.46 19.06 10.53
CA ILE A 126 15.81 18.72 11.01
C ILE A 126 15.72 17.88 12.29
N PRO A 127 16.70 16.99 12.57
CA PRO A 127 17.85 16.67 11.71
C PRO A 127 17.44 15.93 10.43
N ARG A 128 18.17 16.18 9.34
CA ARG A 128 18.02 15.46 8.06
C ARG A 128 19.40 15.08 7.54
N TYR A 129 19.45 14.04 6.72
CA TYR A 129 20.67 13.70 5.99
C TYR A 129 20.96 14.72 4.90
N GLU A 130 22.23 14.86 4.53
CA GLU A 130 22.57 15.51 3.27
C GLU A 130 21.96 14.68 2.13
N GLY A 131 21.27 15.38 1.22
CA GLY A 131 20.50 14.77 0.15
C GLY A 131 20.79 15.44 -1.18
N ASP A 132 20.52 14.71 -2.25
CA ASP A 132 20.63 15.19 -3.62
C ASP A 132 19.37 15.97 -3.99
N TYR A 133 19.33 17.26 -3.63
CA TYR A 133 18.16 18.11 -3.83
C TYR A 133 18.28 18.92 -5.13
N ARG A 134 17.51 18.50 -6.15
CA ARG A 134 17.65 18.99 -7.53
C ARG A 134 16.56 19.94 -8.00
N LEU A 135 15.50 20.11 -7.21
CA LEU A 135 14.40 21.00 -7.58
C LEU A 135 14.87 22.48 -7.63
N PRO A 136 14.47 23.25 -8.66
CA PRO A 136 14.64 24.69 -8.66
C PRO A 136 14.04 25.32 -7.40
N LYS A 137 14.67 26.37 -6.87
CA LYS A 137 14.30 26.97 -5.58
C LYS A 137 12.81 27.29 -5.48
N GLU A 138 12.24 27.94 -6.50
CA GLU A 138 10.82 28.32 -6.50
C GLU A 138 9.88 27.10 -6.43
N ILE A 139 10.22 26.03 -7.17
CA ILE A 139 9.46 24.76 -7.15
C ILE A 139 9.62 24.06 -5.80
N ASN A 140 10.82 24.05 -5.24
CA ASN A 140 11.09 23.48 -3.93
C ASN A 140 10.30 24.19 -2.83
N ASP A 141 10.34 25.52 -2.79
CA ASP A 141 9.61 26.32 -1.81
C ASP A 141 8.11 26.09 -1.91
N LYS A 142 7.58 25.99 -3.14
CA LYS A 142 6.19 25.66 -3.38
C LYS A 142 5.84 24.24 -2.91
N ALA A 143 6.69 23.26 -3.16
CA ALA A 143 6.49 21.89 -2.68
C ALA A 143 6.51 21.80 -1.14
N VAL A 144 7.27 22.66 -0.46
CA VAL A 144 7.21 22.79 1.01
C VAL A 144 5.85 23.35 1.46
N GLU A 145 5.31 24.36 0.78
CA GLU A 145 3.95 24.85 1.06
C GLU A 145 2.90 23.74 0.84
N HIS A 146 3.01 22.99 -0.25
CA HIS A 146 2.11 21.88 -0.58
C HIS A 146 2.22 20.73 0.42
N TYR A 147 3.42 20.44 0.94
CA TYR A 147 3.63 19.52 2.05
C TYR A 147 2.78 19.91 3.27
N ILE A 148 2.76 21.19 3.63
CA ILE A 148 1.95 21.69 4.75
C ILE A 148 0.46 21.66 4.41
N GLN A 149 0.06 22.06 3.20
CA GLN A 149 -1.32 21.99 2.73
C GLN A 149 -1.86 20.54 2.76
N ALA A 150 -1.03 19.57 2.40
CA ALA A 150 -1.37 18.16 2.36
C ALA A 150 -1.79 17.60 3.73
N LEU A 151 -1.32 18.17 4.87
CA LEU A 151 -1.78 17.80 6.21
C LEU A 151 -3.30 18.01 6.37
N SER A 152 -3.79 19.15 5.88
CA SER A 152 -5.22 19.50 5.92
C SER A 152 -6.03 18.63 4.97
N ILE A 153 -5.51 18.38 3.76
CA ILE A 153 -6.23 17.56 2.77
C ILE A 153 -6.30 16.09 3.20
N ARG A 154 -5.21 15.52 3.75
CA ARG A 154 -5.26 14.14 4.26
C ARG A 154 -6.20 13.99 5.46
N LYS A 155 -6.33 15.01 6.31
CA LYS A 155 -7.34 15.04 7.39
C LYS A 155 -8.75 15.00 6.78
N LYS A 156 -9.00 15.80 5.75
CA LYS A 156 -10.28 15.81 5.03
C LYS A 156 -10.63 14.47 4.40
N ALA A 157 -9.64 13.75 3.86
CA ALA A 157 -9.85 12.39 3.35
C ALA A 157 -10.22 11.39 4.46
N HIS A 158 -9.71 11.56 5.68
CA HIS A 158 -10.19 10.81 6.85
C HIS A 158 -11.62 11.21 7.25
N GLU A 159 -11.94 12.50 7.29
CA GLU A 159 -13.30 12.99 7.54
C GLU A 159 -14.29 12.43 6.51
N MET A 160 -13.90 12.39 5.24
CA MET A 160 -14.66 11.77 4.15
C MET A 160 -14.92 10.29 4.39
N GLY A 161 -13.89 9.52 4.77
CA GLY A 161 -14.06 8.11 5.13
C GLY A 161 -14.93 7.90 6.36
N ALA A 162 -14.85 8.81 7.35
CA ALA A 162 -15.61 8.75 8.59
C ALA A 162 -17.12 8.99 8.38
N VAL A 163 -17.53 9.71 7.33
CA VAL A 163 -18.97 9.92 6.99
C VAL A 163 -19.74 8.59 6.97
N PHE A 164 -19.13 7.54 6.40
CA PHE A 164 -19.73 6.19 6.35
C PHE A 164 -19.01 5.15 7.23
N GLY A 165 -17.80 5.47 7.67
CA GLY A 165 -16.97 4.61 8.53
C GLY A 165 -17.18 4.81 10.03
N ALA A 166 -17.99 5.80 10.43
CA ALA A 166 -18.14 6.39 11.77
C ALA A 166 -16.87 7.07 12.30
N LYS A 167 -15.68 6.51 12.07
CA LYS A 167 -14.40 7.12 12.41
C LYS A 167 -13.28 6.67 11.48
N MET A 168 -12.24 7.48 11.42
CA MET A 168 -10.96 7.15 10.79
C MET A 168 -9.82 7.60 11.71
N PRO A 169 -8.75 6.80 11.89
CA PRO A 169 -8.58 5.41 11.46
C PRO A 169 -9.52 4.39 12.15
N HIS A 170 -9.56 3.18 11.61
CA HIS A 170 -10.24 2.00 12.17
C HIS A 170 -11.77 2.09 12.27
N VAL A 171 -12.45 1.94 11.12
CA VAL A 171 -13.92 1.99 11.02
C VAL A 171 -14.59 0.92 11.88
N THR A 172 -15.77 1.27 12.40
CA THR A 172 -16.58 0.38 13.25
C THR A 172 -17.85 -0.09 12.56
N THR A 173 -18.14 0.45 11.37
CA THR A 173 -19.40 0.16 10.66
C THR A 173 -19.35 -1.13 9.85
N TYR A 174 -18.16 -1.71 9.66
CA TYR A 174 -17.97 -2.96 8.93
C TYR A 174 -18.57 -4.15 9.67
N THR A 175 -19.39 -4.93 8.97
CA THR A 175 -19.97 -6.18 9.46
C THR A 175 -20.05 -7.19 8.31
N ALA A 176 -20.15 -8.48 8.61
CA ALA A 176 -20.48 -9.49 7.60
C ALA A 176 -21.86 -9.19 7.00
N GLY A 177 -22.00 -9.32 5.69
CA GLY A 177 -23.23 -9.01 4.96
C GLY A 177 -23.48 -7.51 4.72
N GLY A 178 -22.54 -6.61 5.04
CA GLY A 178 -22.62 -5.21 4.62
C GLY A 178 -21.94 -4.21 5.55
N ILE A 179 -22.71 -3.19 5.93
CA ILE A 179 -22.28 -2.08 6.77
C ILE A 179 -23.46 -1.66 7.66
N THR A 180 -23.20 -1.23 8.88
CA THR A 180 -24.25 -0.83 9.85
C THR A 180 -24.69 0.62 9.69
N GLU A 181 -24.15 1.35 8.71
CA GLU A 181 -24.36 2.77 8.55
C GLU A 181 -25.58 3.10 7.68
N HIS A 182 -26.34 4.11 8.11
CA HIS A 182 -27.49 4.63 7.39
C HIS A 182 -27.09 5.73 6.41
N VAL A 183 -27.60 5.63 5.19
CA VAL A 183 -27.39 6.62 4.14
C VAL A 183 -28.45 7.71 4.25
N THR A 184 -28.03 8.97 4.33
CA THR A 184 -28.89 10.15 4.25
C THR A 184 -28.42 11.08 3.14
N SER A 185 -29.32 11.90 2.59
CA SER A 185 -28.97 12.89 1.57
C SER A 185 -27.89 13.86 2.05
N GLU A 186 -27.90 14.20 3.34
CA GLU A 186 -26.87 15.05 3.97
C GLU A 186 -25.49 14.38 3.94
N LYS A 187 -25.38 13.10 4.34
CA LYS A 187 -24.11 12.37 4.29
C LYS A 187 -23.59 12.23 2.86
N ILE A 188 -24.47 11.99 1.89
CA ILE A 188 -24.09 11.95 0.48
C ILE A 188 -23.53 13.30 0.03
N ALA A 189 -24.21 14.40 0.36
CA ALA A 189 -23.76 15.75 0.02
C ALA A 189 -22.40 16.06 0.68
N GLN A 190 -22.23 15.74 1.97
CA GLN A 190 -20.98 15.93 2.71
C GLN A 190 -19.82 15.14 2.09
N PHE A 191 -20.03 13.85 1.80
CA PHE A 191 -19.01 13.02 1.15
C PHE A 191 -18.60 13.61 -0.21
N LYS A 192 -19.58 14.05 -1.01
CA LYS A 192 -19.33 14.65 -2.32
C LYS A 192 -18.53 15.95 -2.22
N THR A 193 -18.85 16.81 -1.26
CA THR A 193 -18.10 18.06 -1.02
C THR A 193 -16.63 17.76 -0.70
N TYR A 194 -16.37 16.84 0.23
CA TYR A 194 -14.99 16.43 0.53
C TYR A 194 -14.28 15.84 -0.69
N LEU A 195 -14.95 14.98 -1.46
CA LEU A 195 -14.39 14.39 -2.66
C LEU A 195 -13.96 15.47 -3.67
N LEU A 196 -14.82 16.46 -3.94
CA LEU A 196 -14.51 17.55 -4.88
C LEU A 196 -13.29 18.36 -4.45
N GLU A 197 -13.18 18.68 -3.16
CA GLU A 197 -12.04 19.42 -2.63
C GLU A 197 -10.74 18.61 -2.70
N ILE A 198 -10.80 17.32 -2.38
CA ILE A 198 -9.64 16.42 -2.46
C ILE A 198 -9.22 16.23 -3.93
N THR A 199 -10.17 16.00 -4.85
CA THR A 199 -9.89 15.89 -6.29
C THR A 199 -9.29 17.17 -6.85
N SER A 200 -9.76 18.35 -6.42
CA SER A 200 -9.16 19.63 -6.82
C SER A 200 -7.69 19.72 -6.38
N PHE A 201 -7.38 19.33 -5.14
CA PHE A 201 -6.00 19.27 -4.68
C PHE A 201 -5.16 18.25 -5.46
N ILE A 202 -5.72 17.06 -5.76
CA ILE A 202 -5.00 16.03 -6.52
C ILE A 202 -4.59 16.56 -7.91
N ASN A 203 -5.55 17.13 -8.63
CA ASN A 203 -5.35 17.57 -10.00
C ASN A 203 -4.46 18.81 -10.10
N ASN A 204 -4.59 19.75 -9.17
CA ASN A 204 -3.93 21.05 -9.26
C ASN A 204 -2.64 21.15 -8.42
N VAL A 205 -2.38 20.18 -7.54
CA VAL A 205 -1.23 20.21 -6.62
C VAL A 205 -0.46 18.90 -6.65
N TYR A 206 -1.10 17.78 -6.29
CA TYR A 206 -0.40 16.49 -6.16
C TYR A 206 0.20 15.98 -7.48
N ILE A 207 -0.60 15.90 -8.55
CA ILE A 207 -0.11 15.44 -9.84
C ILE A 207 1.00 16.36 -10.37
N PRO A 208 0.83 17.70 -10.41
CA PRO A 208 1.89 18.62 -10.79
C PRO A 208 3.20 18.45 -9.99
N ASP A 209 3.13 18.28 -8.67
CA ASP A 209 4.32 18.08 -7.84
C ASP A 209 5.04 16.76 -8.15
N VAL A 210 4.29 15.68 -8.39
CA VAL A 210 4.88 14.40 -8.83
C VAL A 210 5.58 14.55 -10.17
N LEU A 211 5.00 15.28 -11.11
CA LEU A 211 5.60 15.54 -12.42
C LEU A 211 6.84 16.43 -12.31
N ALA A 212 6.83 17.43 -11.42
CA ALA A 212 7.99 18.29 -11.16
C ALA A 212 9.16 17.49 -10.59
N VAL A 213 8.89 16.60 -9.62
CA VAL A 213 9.89 15.65 -9.11
C VAL A 213 10.36 14.73 -10.23
N ALA A 214 9.46 14.16 -11.03
CA ALA A 214 9.86 13.27 -12.12
C ALA A 214 10.74 13.96 -13.17
N GLY A 215 10.52 15.26 -13.42
CA GLY A 215 11.33 16.07 -14.32
C GLY A 215 12.72 16.40 -13.77
N ALA A 216 12.84 16.71 -12.48
CA ALA A 216 14.13 17.05 -11.86
C ALA A 216 15.02 15.82 -11.56
N TYR A 217 14.43 14.62 -11.52
CA TYR A 217 15.10 13.36 -11.20
C TYR A 217 14.93 12.33 -12.33
N ASP A 218 14.97 12.75 -13.60
CA ASP A 218 14.66 11.86 -14.73
C ASP A 218 15.52 10.58 -14.81
N ASP A 219 16.74 10.63 -14.29
CA ASP A 219 17.67 9.51 -14.22
C ASP A 219 17.15 8.40 -13.29
N TRP A 220 16.27 8.73 -12.35
CA TRP A 220 15.64 7.77 -11.43
C TRP A 220 14.58 6.90 -12.10
N PHE A 221 14.23 7.16 -13.37
CA PHE A 221 13.52 6.19 -14.22
C PHE A 221 14.39 4.98 -14.57
N ASN A 222 15.70 5.02 -14.31
CA ASN A 222 16.64 3.93 -14.61
C ASN A 222 17.08 3.14 -13.38
N ILE A 223 16.55 3.44 -12.18
CA ILE A 223 16.90 2.74 -10.93
C ILE A 223 15.67 2.06 -10.31
N GLY A 224 15.91 1.02 -9.52
CA GLY A 224 14.84 0.31 -8.78
C GLY A 224 13.97 -0.60 -9.65
N THR A 225 14.56 -1.26 -10.66
CA THR A 225 13.82 -2.08 -11.63
C THR A 225 12.99 -3.22 -11.03
N GLY A 226 13.50 -3.88 -9.97
CA GLY A 226 12.83 -5.03 -9.36
C GLY A 226 12.72 -6.24 -10.30
N TYR A 227 11.82 -7.17 -9.98
CA TYR A 227 11.67 -8.44 -10.69
C TYR A 227 10.83 -8.37 -11.98
N LYS A 228 10.09 -7.27 -12.20
CA LYS A 228 9.11 -7.09 -13.29
C LYS A 228 7.99 -8.15 -13.35
N ASN A 229 7.87 -8.98 -12.32
CA ASN A 229 6.72 -9.83 -12.07
C ASN A 229 5.74 -9.02 -11.20
N LEU A 230 4.53 -8.75 -11.68
CA LEU A 230 3.53 -7.92 -11.03
C LEU A 230 2.29 -8.75 -10.72
N LEU A 231 1.70 -8.54 -9.54
CA LEU A 231 0.48 -9.21 -9.09
C LEU A 231 -0.52 -8.20 -8.54
N ALA A 232 -1.78 -8.34 -8.93
CA ALA A 232 -2.90 -7.60 -8.38
C ALA A 232 -4.05 -8.56 -8.00
N TYR A 233 -4.55 -8.47 -6.77
CA TYR A 233 -5.73 -9.23 -6.32
C TYR A 233 -7.08 -8.64 -6.75
N GLY A 234 -7.05 -7.39 -7.22
CA GLY A 234 -8.21 -6.56 -7.51
C GLY A 234 -8.70 -5.74 -6.31
N ALA A 235 -9.52 -4.72 -6.58
CA ALA A 235 -10.22 -3.92 -5.57
C ALA A 235 -11.43 -3.18 -6.17
N PHE A 236 -12.38 -2.81 -5.30
CA PHE A 236 -13.63 -2.10 -5.61
C PHE A 236 -14.60 -2.88 -6.50
N ARG A 237 -15.35 -3.81 -5.91
CA ARG A 237 -16.37 -4.60 -6.64
C ARG A 237 -17.45 -3.69 -7.24
N LEU A 238 -17.73 -3.86 -8.53
CA LEU A 238 -18.70 -3.04 -9.26
C LEU A 238 -20.10 -3.65 -9.27
N THR A 239 -20.21 -4.96 -9.01
CA THR A 239 -21.47 -5.69 -9.02
C THR A 239 -21.71 -6.41 -7.70
N ASP A 240 -22.97 -6.74 -7.43
CA ASP A 240 -23.40 -7.55 -6.28
C ASP A 240 -23.29 -9.06 -6.57
N GLN A 241 -22.88 -9.43 -7.77
CA GLN A 241 -22.71 -10.82 -8.18
C GLN A 241 -21.38 -11.37 -7.64
N LEU A 242 -21.31 -12.70 -7.54
CA LEU A 242 -20.05 -13.37 -7.24
C LEU A 242 -19.05 -13.10 -8.37
N ASP A 243 -17.83 -12.72 -7.97
CA ASP A 243 -16.74 -12.40 -8.88
C ASP A 243 -15.50 -13.22 -8.48
N PRO A 244 -15.55 -14.55 -8.67
CA PRO A 244 -14.48 -15.46 -8.23
C PRO A 244 -13.14 -15.14 -8.91
N ASP A 245 -13.20 -14.68 -10.16
CA ASP A 245 -12.03 -14.36 -10.99
C ASP A 245 -11.55 -12.91 -10.84
N GLY A 246 -12.26 -12.08 -10.07
CA GLY A 246 -11.86 -10.71 -9.80
C GLY A 246 -11.89 -9.77 -11.01
N GLN A 247 -12.77 -10.03 -11.98
CA GLN A 247 -12.86 -9.27 -13.24
C GLN A 247 -13.96 -8.20 -13.21
N GLN A 248 -14.90 -8.26 -12.25
CA GLN A 248 -15.99 -7.29 -12.11
C GLN A 248 -15.69 -6.24 -11.04
N GLN A 249 -14.49 -5.67 -11.09
CA GLN A 249 -13.97 -4.70 -10.12
C GLN A 249 -13.28 -3.54 -10.85
N LEU A 250 -13.18 -2.37 -10.21
CA LEU A 250 -12.49 -1.21 -10.80
C LEU A 250 -11.02 -1.52 -11.07
N PHE A 251 -10.36 -2.16 -10.11
CA PHE A 251 -9.05 -2.77 -10.34
C PHE A 251 -9.25 -4.26 -10.46
N ILE A 252 -8.97 -4.81 -11.64
CA ILE A 252 -9.11 -6.24 -11.88
C ILE A 252 -7.97 -7.04 -11.22
N ARG A 253 -8.26 -8.31 -11.02
CA ARG A 253 -7.29 -9.32 -10.58
C ARG A 253 -6.49 -9.86 -11.77
N GLY A 254 -5.19 -10.03 -11.57
CA GLY A 254 -4.33 -10.61 -12.60
C GLY A 254 -2.86 -10.54 -12.26
N THR A 255 -2.05 -11.05 -13.18
CA THR A 255 -0.60 -11.01 -13.13
C THR A 255 -0.03 -10.47 -14.44
N TYR A 256 1.16 -9.87 -14.34
CA TYR A 256 1.99 -9.54 -15.50
C TYR A 256 3.41 -10.04 -15.23
N ALA A 257 3.93 -10.93 -16.06
CA ALA A 257 5.28 -11.45 -15.91
C ALA A 257 5.85 -11.80 -17.28
N LYS A 258 7.15 -11.54 -17.50
CA LYS A 258 7.85 -11.83 -18.77
C LYS A 258 7.12 -11.28 -20.00
N GLY A 259 6.51 -10.10 -19.89
CA GLY A 259 5.76 -9.47 -20.99
C GLY A 259 4.34 -10.00 -21.21
N GLN A 260 3.87 -10.95 -20.40
CA GLN A 260 2.58 -11.62 -20.59
C GLN A 260 1.61 -11.31 -19.45
N TYR A 261 0.34 -11.12 -19.81
CA TYR A 261 -0.77 -11.00 -18.89
C TYR A 261 -1.39 -12.37 -18.65
N ALA A 262 -1.72 -12.69 -17.40
CA ALA A 262 -2.42 -13.93 -17.07
C ALA A 262 -3.39 -13.74 -15.89
N PRO A 263 -4.47 -14.53 -15.80
CA PRO A 263 -5.29 -14.62 -14.61
C PRO A 263 -4.43 -14.98 -13.38
N MET A 264 -4.82 -14.48 -12.21
CA MET A 264 -4.14 -14.81 -10.95
C MET A 264 -4.86 -15.98 -10.27
N ASP A 265 -4.15 -17.08 -10.07
CA ASP A 265 -4.63 -18.26 -9.34
C ASP A 265 -4.11 -18.23 -7.90
N HIS A 266 -4.99 -18.00 -6.94
CA HIS A 266 -4.62 -17.89 -5.54
C HIS A 266 -3.98 -19.18 -4.99
N LYS A 267 -4.24 -20.36 -5.57
CA LYS A 267 -3.64 -21.63 -5.13
C LYS A 267 -2.12 -21.66 -5.32
N LYS A 268 -1.59 -20.79 -6.19
CA LYS A 268 -0.14 -20.66 -6.44
C LYS A 268 0.59 -19.81 -5.40
N ILE A 269 -0.14 -19.22 -4.45
CA ILE A 269 0.45 -18.43 -3.35
C ILE A 269 1.07 -19.39 -2.34
N SER A 270 2.32 -19.13 -1.95
CA SER A 270 2.97 -19.81 -0.83
C SER A 270 3.78 -18.83 0.00
N GLU A 271 4.01 -19.14 1.26
CA GLU A 271 4.86 -18.34 2.15
C GLU A 271 6.13 -19.11 2.52
N GLN A 272 7.29 -18.59 2.13
CA GLN A 272 8.58 -19.15 2.55
C GLN A 272 8.99 -18.53 3.89
N VAL A 273 9.57 -19.33 4.79
CA VAL A 273 10.01 -18.86 6.12
C VAL A 273 11.45 -19.20 6.45
N LYS A 274 12.21 -19.82 5.54
CA LYS A 274 13.62 -20.20 5.72
C LYS A 274 14.48 -19.10 6.38
N TYR A 275 14.35 -17.85 5.93
CA TYR A 275 15.12 -16.71 6.43
C TYR A 275 14.33 -15.78 7.36
N SER A 276 13.18 -16.24 7.85
CA SER A 276 12.29 -15.51 8.75
C SER A 276 12.26 -16.18 10.12
N TRP A 277 11.98 -15.45 11.21
CA TRP A 277 11.95 -16.02 12.58
C TRP A 277 10.68 -16.84 12.87
N TYR A 278 10.42 -17.88 12.06
CA TYR A 278 9.35 -18.86 12.23
C TYR A 278 9.87 -20.29 12.00
N ASP A 279 9.15 -21.30 12.49
CA ASP A 279 9.51 -22.72 12.31
C ASP A 279 9.67 -23.10 10.82
N ASP A 280 10.84 -23.64 10.45
CA ASP A 280 11.19 -24.02 9.08
C ASP A 280 10.26 -25.08 8.47
N LYS A 281 9.60 -25.90 9.30
CA LYS A 281 8.62 -26.91 8.85
C LYS A 281 7.39 -26.28 8.18
N LEU A 282 7.23 -24.96 8.31
CA LEU A 282 6.13 -24.20 7.76
C LEU A 282 6.43 -23.56 6.40
N THR A 283 7.65 -23.73 5.88
CA THR A 283 8.06 -23.09 4.61
C THR A 283 7.27 -23.65 3.41
N GLY A 284 6.91 -22.76 2.48
CA GLY A 284 6.27 -23.12 1.22
C GLY A 284 4.78 -23.46 1.31
N ARG A 285 4.14 -23.20 2.44
CA ARG A 285 2.70 -23.48 2.61
C ARG A 285 1.84 -22.40 1.99
N HIS A 286 0.70 -22.80 1.43
CA HIS A 286 -0.37 -21.88 1.06
C HIS A 286 -1.02 -21.30 2.33
N PRO A 287 -1.44 -20.01 2.35
CA PRO A 287 -2.01 -19.39 3.56
C PRO A 287 -3.21 -20.13 4.18
N GLY A 288 -4.01 -20.82 3.35
CA GLY A 288 -5.15 -21.64 3.82
C GLY A 288 -4.75 -22.83 4.72
N ASP A 289 -3.53 -23.34 4.57
CA ASP A 289 -2.94 -24.41 5.38
C ASP A 289 -1.73 -23.90 6.20
N GLY A 290 -1.63 -22.58 6.31
CA GLY A 290 -0.52 -21.88 6.96
C GLY A 290 -0.55 -22.02 8.47
N ALA A 291 0.61 -21.81 9.10
CA ALA A 291 0.70 -21.63 10.53
C ALA A 291 1.74 -20.54 10.85
N THR A 292 1.60 -19.97 12.04
CA THR A 292 2.52 -18.94 12.54
C THR A 292 3.04 -19.38 13.89
N VAL A 293 4.24 -19.95 13.87
CA VAL A 293 4.98 -20.42 15.05
C VAL A 293 6.29 -19.64 15.12
N PRO A 294 6.37 -18.57 15.94
CA PRO A 294 7.57 -17.76 16.07
C PRO A 294 8.76 -18.58 16.58
N THR A 295 9.95 -18.33 16.03
CA THR A 295 11.20 -18.94 16.47
C THR A 295 12.32 -17.89 16.44
N PRO A 296 12.34 -16.96 17.42
CA PRO A 296 13.42 -15.99 17.55
C PRO A 296 14.78 -16.69 17.65
N GLY A 297 15.81 -16.11 17.04
CA GLY A 297 17.17 -16.67 17.06
C GLY A 297 17.36 -17.90 16.18
N LYS A 298 16.37 -18.27 15.34
CA LYS A 298 16.55 -19.30 14.32
C LYS A 298 17.78 -19.00 13.47
N LYS A 299 18.64 -20.01 13.28
CA LYS A 299 19.85 -19.92 12.47
C LYS A 299 19.54 -19.38 11.07
N ASP A 300 20.38 -18.49 10.57
CA ASP A 300 20.30 -17.82 9.25
C ASP A 300 19.08 -16.89 9.03
N ALA A 301 18.11 -16.85 9.95
CA ALA A 301 16.96 -15.95 9.85
C ALA A 301 17.32 -14.52 10.26
N TYR A 302 16.74 -13.54 9.55
CA TYR A 302 17.05 -12.12 9.74
C TYR A 302 15.82 -11.20 9.78
N SER A 303 14.59 -11.73 9.65
CA SER A 303 13.38 -10.91 9.52
C SER A 303 12.14 -11.52 10.17
N TRP A 304 11.25 -10.69 10.69
CA TRP A 304 9.89 -11.08 11.10
C TRP A 304 8.92 -11.17 9.92
N LEU A 305 9.31 -10.69 8.74
CA LEU A 305 8.49 -10.83 7.54
C LEU A 305 8.65 -12.25 6.99
N LYS A 306 7.54 -12.96 6.77
CA LYS A 306 7.52 -14.13 5.88
C LYS A 306 7.86 -13.70 4.45
N ALA A 307 8.15 -14.64 3.57
CA ALA A 307 8.49 -14.37 2.17
C ALA A 307 7.45 -14.99 1.21
N PRO A 308 6.31 -14.30 0.96
CA PRO A 308 5.32 -14.73 -0.02
C PRO A 308 5.90 -14.92 -1.42
N ARG A 309 5.40 -15.92 -2.14
CA ARG A 309 5.74 -16.26 -3.52
C ARG A 309 4.45 -16.55 -4.29
N TYR A 310 4.47 -16.26 -5.58
CA TYR A 310 3.45 -16.72 -6.52
C TYR A 310 4.13 -17.65 -7.52
N ASP A 311 3.68 -18.90 -7.56
CA ASP A 311 4.29 -19.95 -8.42
C ASP A 311 5.79 -20.11 -8.17
N GLY A 312 6.19 -20.02 -6.90
CA GLY A 312 7.59 -20.09 -6.45
C GLY A 312 8.43 -18.84 -6.72
N LEU A 313 7.90 -17.84 -7.42
CA LEU A 313 8.64 -16.63 -7.83
C LEU A 313 8.29 -15.40 -6.97
N PRO A 314 9.23 -14.44 -6.83
CA PRO A 314 8.94 -13.15 -6.23
C PRO A 314 8.11 -12.29 -7.20
N TYR A 315 7.10 -11.64 -6.66
CA TYR A 315 6.22 -10.70 -7.36
C TYR A 315 6.19 -9.38 -6.60
N GLU A 316 6.14 -8.28 -7.35
CA GLU A 316 5.83 -6.95 -6.87
C GLU A 316 4.31 -6.76 -6.83
N VAL A 317 3.85 -5.97 -5.85
CA VAL A 317 2.46 -5.56 -5.67
C VAL A 317 2.40 -4.04 -5.47
N GLY A 318 1.20 -3.47 -5.52
CA GLY A 318 0.98 -2.04 -5.27
C GLY A 318 0.45 -1.29 -6.50
N PRO A 319 0.50 0.05 -6.50
CA PRO A 319 -0.09 0.87 -7.56
C PRO A 319 0.42 0.50 -8.95
N LEU A 320 1.75 0.40 -9.14
CA LEU A 320 2.34 0.00 -10.43
C LEU A 320 1.78 -1.35 -10.92
N SER A 321 1.67 -2.33 -10.04
CA SER A 321 1.12 -3.64 -10.39
C SER A 321 -0.33 -3.56 -10.83
N ARG A 322 -1.16 -2.80 -10.11
CA ARG A 322 -2.56 -2.59 -10.47
C ARG A 322 -2.69 -1.85 -11.80
N GLN A 323 -1.94 -0.76 -12.00
CA GLN A 323 -2.02 0.02 -13.24
C GLN A 323 -1.57 -0.79 -14.46
N VAL A 324 -0.49 -1.57 -14.35
CA VAL A 324 -0.04 -2.43 -15.45
C VAL A 324 -1.05 -3.54 -15.71
N VAL A 325 -1.51 -4.28 -14.69
CA VAL A 325 -2.51 -5.36 -14.86
C VAL A 325 -3.82 -4.83 -15.47
N ASN A 326 -4.24 -3.62 -15.10
CA ASN A 326 -5.42 -2.96 -15.67
C ASN A 326 -5.15 -2.25 -17.01
N LYS A 327 -3.94 -2.37 -17.56
CA LYS A 327 -3.52 -1.78 -18.84
C LYS A 327 -3.76 -0.26 -18.91
N GLN A 328 -3.49 0.45 -17.82
CA GLN A 328 -3.64 1.90 -17.77
C GLN A 328 -2.67 2.55 -18.77
N LYS A 329 -3.21 3.38 -19.67
CA LYS A 329 -2.53 3.84 -20.89
C LYS A 329 -1.28 4.66 -20.60
N ASP A 330 -1.34 5.59 -19.65
CA ASP A 330 -0.25 6.52 -19.34
C ASP A 330 0.93 5.80 -18.67
N VAL A 331 0.64 4.84 -17.77
CA VAL A 331 1.67 4.01 -17.14
C VAL A 331 2.31 3.09 -18.18
N LEU A 332 1.53 2.50 -19.09
CA LEU A 332 2.08 1.69 -20.17
C LEU A 332 2.90 2.49 -21.19
N ALA A 333 2.57 3.77 -21.41
CA ALA A 333 3.31 4.66 -22.30
C ALA A 333 4.76 4.90 -21.82
N LEU A 334 5.05 4.72 -20.53
CA LEU A 334 6.42 4.76 -20.00
C LEU A 334 7.27 3.54 -20.45
N GLY A 335 6.65 2.48 -20.97
CA GLY A 335 7.33 1.26 -21.39
C GLY A 335 8.21 0.68 -20.27
N GLY A 336 9.48 0.43 -20.56
CA GLY A 336 10.44 -0.08 -19.58
C GLY A 336 10.65 0.84 -18.37
N LYS A 337 10.46 2.16 -18.53
CA LYS A 337 10.63 3.14 -17.45
C LYS A 337 9.56 3.05 -16.36
N ALA A 338 8.43 2.38 -16.63
CA ALA A 338 7.42 2.11 -15.61
C ALA A 338 7.98 1.28 -14.45
N PHE A 339 8.97 0.42 -14.72
CA PHE A 339 9.64 -0.42 -13.74
C PHE A 339 10.84 0.33 -13.13
N SER A 340 10.53 1.35 -12.32
CA SER A 340 11.54 2.21 -11.70
C SER A 340 11.01 2.87 -10.43
N VAL A 341 11.86 3.60 -9.70
CA VAL A 341 11.43 4.40 -8.54
C VAL A 341 10.36 5.42 -8.96
N LEU A 342 10.64 6.23 -10.00
CA LEU A 342 9.68 7.23 -10.47
C LEU A 342 8.45 6.62 -11.15
N GLY A 343 8.59 5.47 -11.83
CA GLY A 343 7.44 4.74 -12.38
C GLY A 343 6.43 4.33 -11.31
N ARG A 344 6.89 3.99 -10.10
CA ARG A 344 6.01 3.72 -8.95
C ARG A 344 5.36 4.98 -8.38
N HIS A 345 6.06 6.11 -8.37
CA HIS A 345 5.47 7.39 -7.98
C HIS A 345 4.39 7.81 -8.97
N PHE A 346 4.68 7.73 -10.27
CA PHE A 346 3.72 8.04 -11.33
C PHE A 346 2.49 7.12 -11.28
N ALA A 347 2.69 5.81 -11.17
CA ALA A 347 1.57 4.87 -11.08
C ALA A 347 0.70 5.09 -9.83
N ARG A 348 1.28 5.58 -8.72
CA ARG A 348 0.51 5.99 -7.53
C ARG A 348 -0.28 7.27 -7.79
N ALA A 349 0.31 8.26 -8.45
CA ALA A 349 -0.37 9.49 -8.80
C ALA A 349 -1.56 9.23 -9.75
N VAL A 350 -1.38 8.37 -10.75
CA VAL A 350 -2.45 7.93 -11.67
C VAL A 350 -3.56 7.13 -10.95
N GLU A 351 -3.21 6.42 -9.87
CA GLU A 351 -4.20 5.68 -9.07
C GLU A 351 -5.02 6.58 -8.14
N THR A 352 -4.52 7.78 -7.82
CA THR A 352 -5.15 8.72 -6.88
C THR A 352 -6.19 9.54 -7.60
#